data_AF-A0A519FYX1-F1
#
_entry.id   AF-A0A519FYX1-F1
#
_cell.length_a   1.000
_cell.length_b   1.000
_cell.length_c   1.000
_cell.angle_alpha   90.00
_cell.angle_beta   90.00
_cell.angle_gamma   90.00
#
_symmetry.space_group_name_H-M   'P 1'
#
loop_
_entity.id
_entity.type
_entity.pdbx_description
1 polymer ?
#
loop_
_entity_poly.entity_id
_entity_poly.type
_entity_poly.pdbx_seq_one_letter_code
_entity_poly.pdbx_strand_id
1 'polypeptide(L)'
;ATVYKPVKLEADKAVEVAIALLKGETPTADQELEDGTPYIAVTPQLVGPEQVKDVVAAGDASAEEICAGDIDGVSLADKCAEFGVE
;
A
#
# COMPACT_ATOMS: atom_id res chain seq x y z
N ALA A 1 9.25 3.93 11.51
CA ALA A 1 8.19 4.17 10.51
C ALA A 1 8.72 3.79 9.14
N THR A 2 7.84 3.36 8.24
CA THR A 2 8.14 3.02 6.84
C THR A 2 7.12 3.68 5.92
N VAL A 3 7.32 3.59 4.61
CA VAL A 3 6.40 4.12 3.59
C VAL A 3 5.73 2.94 2.89
N TYR A 4 4.42 2.80 3.12
CA TYR A 4 3.57 1.81 2.48
C TYR A 4 3.02 2.35 1.15
N LYS A 5 3.13 1.54 0.11
CA LYS A 5 2.60 1.82 -1.24
C LYS A 5 1.57 0.73 -1.56
N PRO A 6 0.26 1.02 -1.42
CA PRO A 6 -0.78 0.02 -1.63
C PRO A 6 -0.77 -0.51 -3.07
N VAL A 7 -0.43 -1.77 -3.25
CA VAL A 7 -0.36 -2.39 -4.59
C VAL A 7 -1.73 -2.39 -5.25
N LYS A 8 -2.79 -2.60 -4.48
CA LYS A 8 -4.17 -2.52 -4.97
C LYS A 8 -4.49 -1.16 -5.58
N LEU A 9 -4.06 -0.06 -4.94
CA LEU A 9 -4.32 1.29 -5.43
C LEU A 9 -3.59 1.56 -6.76
N GLU A 10 -2.32 1.13 -6.85
CA GLU A 10 -1.54 1.21 -8.10
C GLU A 10 -2.18 0.38 -9.21
N ALA A 11 -2.58 -0.85 -8.90
CA ALA A 11 -3.19 -1.78 -9.86
C ALA A 11 -4.55 -1.29 -10.35
N ASP A 12 -5.43 -0.82 -9.46
CA ASP A 12 -6.75 -0.30 -9.82
C ASP A 12 -6.60 0.91 -10.78
N LYS A 13 -5.66 1.83 -10.50
CA LYS A 13 -5.37 2.97 -11.38
C LYS A 13 -4.76 2.55 -12.73
N ALA A 14 -3.86 1.58 -12.73
CA ALA A 14 -3.30 1.06 -13.97
C ALA A 14 -4.37 0.40 -14.85
N VAL A 15 -5.30 -0.35 -14.25
CA VAL A 15 -6.42 -0.98 -14.97
C VAL A 15 -7.39 0.07 -15.52
N GLU A 16 -7.73 1.11 -14.74
CA GLU A 16 -8.54 2.23 -15.23
C GLU A 16 -7.94 2.89 -16.48
N VAL A 17 -6.63 3.18 -16.43
CA VAL A 17 -5.88 3.76 -17.57
C VAL A 17 -5.91 2.81 -18.77
N ALA A 18 -5.64 1.52 -18.57
CA ALA A 18 -5.63 0.55 -19.64
C ALA A 18 -7.01 0.44 -20.32
N ILE A 19 -8.09 0.43 -19.54
CA ILE A 19 -9.47 0.39 -20.05
C ILE A 19 -9.79 1.65 -20.87
N ALA A 20 -9.43 2.84 -20.38
CA ALA A 20 -9.65 4.10 -21.09
C ALA A 20 -8.91 4.11 -22.44
N LEU A 21 -7.63 3.73 -22.44
CA LEU A 21 -6.83 3.63 -23.67
C LEU A 21 -7.42 2.64 -24.67
N LEU A 22 -7.89 1.47 -24.22
CA LEU A 22 -8.53 0.47 -25.08
C LEU A 22 -9.85 0.96 -25.68
N LYS A 23 -10.53 1.92 -25.05
CA LYS A 23 -11.74 2.58 -25.58
C LYS A 23 -11.43 3.75 -26.51
N GLY A 24 -10.16 4.10 -26.69
CA GLY A 24 -9.74 5.29 -27.42
C GLY A 24 -9.97 6.60 -26.65
N GLU A 25 -10.16 6.52 -25.33
CA GLU A 25 -10.26 7.68 -24.45
C GLU A 25 -8.86 8.16 -24.04
N THR A 26 -8.73 9.44 -23.71
CA THR A 26 -7.49 10.01 -23.16
C THR A 26 -7.56 10.06 -21.63
N PRO A 27 -6.76 9.26 -20.91
CA PRO A 27 -6.71 9.31 -19.44
C PRO A 27 -6.22 10.67 -18.94
N THR A 28 -6.73 11.11 -17.78
CA THR A 28 -6.21 12.32 -17.11
C THR A 28 -5.04 11.93 -16.22
N ALA A 29 -4.00 12.75 -16.24
CA ALA A 29 -2.82 12.61 -15.38
C ALA A 29 -2.49 13.96 -14.73
N ASP A 30 -2.00 13.90 -13.49
CA ASP A 30 -1.72 15.09 -12.68
C ASP A 30 -0.28 15.60 -12.87
N GLN A 31 0.57 14.81 -13.53
CA GLN A 31 1.98 15.09 -13.75
C GLN A 31 2.41 14.69 -15.17
N GLU A 32 3.61 15.09 -15.54
CA GLU A 32 4.26 14.77 -16.82
C GLU A 32 5.74 14.48 -16.57
N LEU A 33 6.28 13.44 -17.22
CA LEU A 33 7.71 13.11 -17.17
C LEU A 33 8.52 14.01 -18.11
N GLU A 34 9.85 13.99 -17.99
CA GLU A 34 10.74 14.81 -18.82
C GLU A 34 10.63 14.52 -20.33
N ASP A 35 10.18 13.31 -20.70
CA ASP A 35 9.95 12.90 -22.09
C ASP A 35 8.56 13.27 -22.63
N GLY A 36 7.74 13.98 -21.83
CA GLY A 36 6.39 14.38 -22.17
C GLY A 36 5.32 13.31 -21.89
N THR A 37 5.68 12.19 -21.27
CA THR A 37 4.71 11.14 -20.93
C THR A 37 3.81 11.56 -19.75
N PRO A 38 2.47 11.52 -19.89
CA PRO A 38 1.55 11.77 -18.78
C PRO A 38 1.76 10.75 -17.64
N TYR A 39 1.84 11.23 -16.40
CA TYR A 39 2.17 10.42 -15.22
C TYR A 39 1.13 10.58 -14.11
N ILE A 40 0.61 9.45 -13.64
CA ILE A 40 -0.31 9.38 -12.50
C ILE A 40 0.46 8.90 -11.29
N ALA A 41 0.52 9.71 -10.23
CA ALA A 41 1.12 9.33 -8.97
C ALA A 41 0.05 9.04 -7.93
N VAL A 42 -0.04 7.79 -7.48
CA VAL A 42 -0.85 7.46 -6.30
C VAL A 42 -0.13 7.89 -5.03
N THR A 43 -0.90 8.21 -3.99
CA THR A 43 -0.34 8.73 -2.74
C THR A 43 0.14 7.59 -1.83
N PRO A 44 1.43 7.53 -1.48
CA PRO A 44 1.93 6.59 -0.49
C PRO A 44 1.49 6.98 0.93
N GLN A 45 1.50 6.01 1.84
CA GLN A 45 1.08 6.19 3.23
C GLN A 45 2.27 6.00 4.18
N LEU A 46 2.44 6.91 5.14
CA LEU A 46 3.42 6.73 6.21
C LEU A 46 2.85 5.74 7.24
N VAL A 47 3.57 4.66 7.50
CA VAL A 47 3.17 3.61 8.44
C VAL A 47 4.13 3.58 9.63
N GLY A 48 3.60 3.94 10.80
CA GLY A 48 4.18 3.63 12.11
C GLY A 48 3.51 2.39 12.73
N PRO A 49 3.85 2.04 13.97
CA PRO A 49 3.30 0.87 14.65
C PRO A 49 1.76 0.83 14.67
N GLU A 50 1.12 1.99 14.90
CA GLU A 50 -0.35 2.12 14.97
C GLU A 50 -1.07 1.88 13.64
N GLN A 51 -0.37 2.03 12.50
CA GLN A 51 -0.93 1.87 11.16
C GLN A 51 -0.68 0.48 10.56
N VAL A 52 0.06 -0.40 11.24
CA VAL A 52 0.36 -1.75 10.71
C VAL A 52 -0.93 -2.55 10.48
N LYS A 53 -1.93 -2.40 11.36
CA LYS A 53 -3.25 -3.02 11.22
C LYS A 53 -3.95 -2.65 9.91
N ASP A 54 -3.71 -1.45 9.38
CA ASP A 54 -4.35 -0.99 8.14
C ASP A 54 -3.74 -1.72 6.93
N VAL A 55 -2.45 -2.05 6.97
CA VAL A 55 -1.76 -2.84 5.94
C VAL A 55 -2.25 -4.29 5.95
N VAL A 56 -2.45 -4.86 7.16
CA VAL A 56 -3.03 -6.21 7.31
C VAL A 56 -4.49 -6.23 6.85
N ALA A 57 -5.29 -5.24 7.24
CA ALA A 57 -6.68 -5.11 6.81
C ALA A 57 -6.81 -4.94 5.29
N ALA A 58 -5.82 -4.31 4.63
CA ALA A 58 -5.73 -4.24 3.18
C ALA A 58 -5.40 -5.58 2.50
N GLY A 59 -4.97 -6.59 3.29
CA GLY A 59 -4.55 -7.90 2.80
C GLY A 59 -3.12 -7.95 2.26
N ASP A 60 -2.33 -6.88 2.49
CA ASP A 60 -0.97 -6.75 1.97
C ASP A 60 0.09 -7.31 2.95
N ALA A 61 -0.33 -7.76 4.13
CA ALA A 61 0.49 -8.50 5.10
C ALA A 61 -0.40 -9.46 5.91
N SER A 62 0.17 -10.58 6.36
CA SER A 62 -0.53 -11.54 7.24
C SER A 62 -0.23 -11.25 8.71
N ALA A 63 -1.27 -11.07 9.53
CA ALA A 63 -1.13 -10.98 10.98
C ALA A 63 -0.43 -12.22 11.56
N GLU A 64 -0.80 -13.41 11.08
CA GLU A 64 -0.22 -14.67 11.56
C GLU A 64 1.29 -14.72 11.32
N GLU A 65 1.78 -14.17 10.21
CA GLU A 65 3.21 -14.15 9.89
C GLU A 65 3.96 -13.10 10.73
N ILE A 66 3.39 -11.91 10.88
CA ILE A 66 4.10 -10.77 11.51
C ILE A 66 3.99 -10.75 13.04
N CYS A 67 2.98 -11.41 13.60
CA CYS A 67 2.77 -11.51 15.05
C CYS A 67 3.41 -12.77 15.65
N ALA A 68 4.01 -13.64 14.82
CA ALA A 68 4.68 -14.84 15.28
C ALA A 68 6.13 -14.59 15.71
N GLY A 69 6.49 -15.06 16.90
CA GLY A 69 7.86 -15.09 17.39
C GLY A 69 8.22 -13.95 18.34
N ASP A 70 9.52 -13.73 18.46
CA ASP A 70 10.13 -12.84 19.44
C ASP A 70 11.36 -12.16 18.82
N ILE A 71 11.56 -10.89 19.14
CA ILE A 71 12.77 -10.14 18.79
C ILE A 71 13.36 -9.57 20.07
N ASP A 72 14.58 -9.97 20.41
CA ASP A 72 15.32 -9.50 21.59
C ASP A 72 14.53 -9.59 22.92
N GLY A 73 13.70 -10.63 23.09
CA GLY A 73 12.86 -10.84 24.25
C GLY A 73 11.53 -10.07 24.21
N VAL A 74 11.20 -9.43 23.09
CA VAL A 74 9.91 -8.80 22.84
C VAL A 74 9.03 -9.74 22.02
N SER A 75 7.96 -10.23 22.64
CA SER A 75 6.88 -10.98 22.00
C SER A 75 6.19 -10.13 20.93
N LEU A 76 6.22 -10.58 19.67
CA LEU A 76 5.55 -9.89 18.57
C LEU A 76 4.02 -9.98 18.70
N ALA A 77 3.52 -11.07 19.28
CA ALA A 77 2.10 -11.24 19.56
C ALA A 77 1.58 -10.17 20.55
N ASP A 78 2.36 -9.86 21.59
CA ASP A 78 1.98 -8.84 22.57
C ASP A 78 1.96 -7.44 21.93
N LYS A 79 2.90 -7.16 21.01
CA LYS A 79 2.91 -5.91 20.25
C LYS A 79 1.76 -5.82 19.25
N CYS A 80 1.42 -6.90 18.58
CA CYS A 80 0.24 -6.93 17.73
C CYS A 80 -1.04 -6.65 18.52
N ALA A 81 -1.19 -7.25 19.70
CA ALA A 81 -2.32 -6.97 20.58
C ALA A 81 -2.33 -5.50 21.05
N GLU A 82 -1.18 -4.93 21.40
CA GLU A 82 -1.03 -3.51 21.78
C GLU A 82 -1.50 -2.56 20.66
N PHE A 83 -1.18 -2.86 19.41
CA PHE A 83 -1.51 -2.02 18.25
C PHE A 83 -2.79 -2.41 17.52
N GLY A 84 -3.49 -3.47 17.96
CA GLY A 84 -4.73 -3.94 17.36
C GLY A 84 -4.55 -4.55 15.96
N VAL A 85 -3.48 -5.32 15.77
CA VAL A 85 -3.20 -6.09 14.56
C VAL A 85 -3.79 -7.49 14.73
N GLU A 86 -4.74 -7.87 13.87
CA GLU A 86 -5.50 -9.13 13.90
C GLU A 86 -5.51 -9.83 12.53
#